data_AF-A0A850WMT0-F1
#
_entry.id   AF-A0A850WMT0-F1
#
_cell.length_a   1.000
_cell.length_b   1.000
_cell.length_c   1.000
_cell.angle_alpha   90.00
_cell.angle_beta   90.00
_cell.angle_gamma   90.00
#
_symmetry.space_group_name_H-M   'P 1'
#
loop_
_entity.id
_entity.type
_entity.pdbx_description
1 polymer ?
#
loop_
_entity_poly.entity_id
_entity_poly.type
_entity_poly.pdbx_seq_one_letter_code
_entity_poly.pdbx_strand_id
1 'polypeptide(L)'
;ISEEWSKGVFVVKQSDEDIHTANERRLKELIGDIAGKLHTGRSRNDQVVTDLKLFMKNSLSVISTHLLQLIKTLVERAAIEIDVIFPGYTHLQKAQPIRWSQFLLSHAVALTRDSERLGEVKKRINVLPLGSGALAGNPLEIDRELLRSELDFASISLNSMDAVSERDFVVEFLSVATLLMIHLSKMAEDLIIYSTSEFGFLTLSDAYSTGSSLMPQKKNPDSLELIRSKAGRVFGRLAAILMVLKGLPSTYNKDLQEDKEAVFDVVDTLNAVLQVATGVISTLQINKENMEKALSPEMLSTDLALYLVRKGVSIR
;
A
#
# COMPACT_ATOMS: atom_id res chain seq x y z
N ILE A 1 11.76 29.14 5.76
CA ILE A 1 10.67 28.46 5.02
C ILE A 1 10.41 27.06 5.56
N SER A 2 11.35 26.10 5.46
CA SER A 2 11.14 24.74 6.02
C SER A 2 10.70 24.77 7.48
N GLU A 3 11.37 25.55 8.34
CA GLU A 3 10.94 25.72 9.74
C GLU A 3 9.53 26.28 9.90
N GLU A 4 9.08 27.16 9.00
CA GLU A 4 7.75 27.76 9.07
C GLU A 4 6.69 26.72 8.76
N TRP A 5 6.92 25.88 7.74
CA TRP A 5 6.07 24.72 7.45
C TRP A 5 6.05 23.72 8.60
N SER A 6 7.22 23.34 9.12
CA SER A 6 7.32 22.36 10.21
C SER A 6 6.66 22.82 11.51
N LYS A 7 6.70 24.14 11.81
CA LYS A 7 6.05 24.73 12.99
C LYS A 7 4.57 25.08 12.77
N GLY A 8 4.04 24.89 11.55
CA GLY A 8 2.66 25.24 11.21
C GLY A 8 2.38 26.75 11.19
N VAL A 9 3.41 27.58 10.97
CA VAL A 9 3.31 29.06 10.98
C VAL A 9 3.44 29.68 9.59
N PHE A 10 3.63 28.87 8.54
CA PHE A 10 3.60 29.36 7.17
C PHE A 10 2.20 29.87 6.80
N VAL A 11 2.12 31.08 6.23
CA VAL A 11 0.86 31.68 5.80
C VAL A 11 0.69 31.53 4.29
N VAL A 12 -0.24 30.66 3.90
CA VAL A 12 -0.69 30.52 2.50
C VAL A 12 -1.50 31.74 2.09
N LYS A 13 -1.25 32.25 0.88
CA LYS A 13 -1.98 33.39 0.30
C LYS A 13 -2.87 32.92 -0.85
N GLN A 14 -3.94 33.68 -1.10
CA GLN A 14 -4.84 33.44 -2.24
C GLN A 14 -4.14 33.53 -3.60
N SER A 15 -3.02 34.24 -3.67
CA SER A 15 -2.18 34.37 -4.87
C SER A 15 -1.31 33.13 -5.14
N ASP A 16 -1.25 32.17 -4.21
CA ASP A 16 -0.42 30.98 -4.36
C ASP A 16 -1.19 29.95 -5.20
N GLU A 17 -0.83 29.79 -6.47
CA GLU A 17 -1.42 28.75 -7.34
C GLU A 17 -1.10 27.34 -6.81
N ASP A 18 0.12 27.16 -6.32
CA ASP A 18 0.63 25.89 -5.83
C ASP A 18 1.73 26.06 -4.76
N ILE A 19 2.22 24.93 -4.24
CA ILE A 19 3.26 24.90 -3.22
C ILE A 19 4.59 25.51 -3.70
N HIS A 20 4.88 25.43 -4.99
CA HIS A 20 6.09 26.00 -5.58
C HIS A 20 6.01 27.53 -5.51
N THR A 21 4.89 28.10 -5.97
CA THR A 21 4.60 29.53 -5.93
C THR A 21 4.61 30.06 -4.49
N ALA A 22 4.01 29.33 -3.55
CA ALA A 22 4.00 29.69 -2.14
C ALA A 22 5.43 29.79 -1.57
N ASN A 23 6.27 28.78 -1.83
CA ASN A 23 7.66 28.76 -1.35
C ASN A 23 8.53 29.81 -2.04
N GLU A 24 8.37 30.01 -3.34
CA GLU A 24 9.06 31.06 -4.12
C GLU A 24 8.72 32.45 -3.60
N ARG A 25 7.42 32.72 -3.41
CA ARG A 25 6.94 33.97 -2.83
C ARG A 25 7.54 34.19 -1.45
N ARG A 26 7.47 33.18 -0.58
CA ARG A 26 7.99 33.31 0.78
C ARG A 26 9.51 33.51 0.78
N LEU A 27 10.25 32.85 -0.11
CA LEU A 27 11.67 33.09 -0.27
C LEU A 27 11.95 34.53 -0.68
N LYS A 28 11.21 35.06 -1.66
CA LYS A 28 11.34 36.46 -2.08
C LYS A 28 11.01 37.44 -0.95
N GLU A 29 10.01 37.16 -0.12
CA GLU A 29 9.70 37.98 1.07
C GLU A 29 10.86 38.00 2.09
N LEU A 30 11.63 36.91 2.19
CA LEU A 30 12.72 36.78 3.17
C LEU A 30 14.04 37.38 2.69
N ILE A 31 14.39 37.23 1.40
CA ILE A 31 15.72 37.58 0.89
C ILE A 31 15.71 38.54 -0.31
N GLY A 32 14.53 39.02 -0.72
CA GLY A 32 14.38 39.96 -1.83
C GLY A 32 14.63 39.33 -3.21
N ASP A 33 15.06 40.16 -4.17
CA ASP A 33 15.11 39.80 -5.59
C ASP A 33 16.11 38.69 -5.94
N ILE A 34 17.09 38.42 -5.07
CA ILE A 34 18.03 37.31 -5.28
C ILE A 34 17.33 35.95 -5.32
N ALA A 35 16.16 35.81 -4.67
CA ALA A 35 15.33 34.61 -4.72
C ALA A 35 14.94 34.23 -6.16
N GLY A 36 14.74 35.22 -7.04
CA GLY A 36 14.38 34.99 -8.44
C GLY A 36 15.45 34.23 -9.23
N LYS A 37 16.71 34.28 -8.80
CA LYS A 37 17.81 33.54 -9.44
C LYS A 37 17.76 32.03 -9.17
N LEU A 38 17.00 31.56 -8.18
CA LEU A 38 16.87 30.13 -7.88
C LEU A 38 16.16 29.34 -9.00
N HIS A 39 15.36 30.03 -9.82
CA HIS A 39 14.65 29.41 -10.95
C HIS A 39 15.44 29.41 -12.26
N THR A 40 16.65 29.96 -12.27
CA THR A 40 17.47 30.04 -13.47
C THR A 40 17.78 28.64 -14.01
N GLY A 41 17.32 28.37 -15.24
CA GLY A 41 17.49 27.06 -15.90
C GLY A 41 16.57 25.93 -15.39
N ARG A 42 15.64 26.21 -14.46
CA ARG A 42 14.72 25.22 -13.88
C ARG A 42 13.29 25.43 -14.37
N SER A 43 12.62 24.35 -14.78
CA SER A 43 11.20 24.39 -15.14
C SER A 43 10.34 23.93 -13.97
N ARG A 44 9.05 24.28 -14.00
CA ARG A 44 8.06 23.64 -13.12
C ARG A 44 7.86 22.16 -13.48
N ASN A 45 8.11 21.78 -14.74
CA ASN A 45 7.91 20.41 -15.23
C ASN A 45 8.86 19.40 -14.57
N ASP A 46 10.16 19.68 -14.51
CA ASP A 46 11.14 18.80 -13.85
C ASP A 46 11.17 18.98 -12.33
N GLN A 47 10.82 20.16 -11.83
CA GLN A 47 10.66 20.42 -10.40
C GLN A 47 9.53 19.59 -9.78
N VAL A 48 8.31 19.63 -10.33
CA VAL A 48 7.14 18.98 -9.72
C VAL A 48 7.27 17.46 -9.65
N VAL A 49 7.86 16.84 -10.68
CA VAL A 49 8.10 15.40 -10.70
C VAL A 49 9.24 15.00 -9.76
N THR A 50 10.24 15.87 -9.56
CA THR A 50 11.28 15.67 -8.53
C THR A 50 10.65 15.63 -7.14
N ASP A 51 9.79 16.60 -6.84
CA ASP A 51 9.11 16.70 -5.55
C ASP A 51 8.22 15.49 -5.29
N LEU A 52 7.46 15.04 -6.30
CA LEU A 52 6.61 13.86 -6.16
C LEU A 52 7.42 12.57 -5.97
N LYS A 53 8.54 12.37 -6.69
CA LYS A 53 9.41 11.20 -6.49
C LYS A 53 10.07 11.20 -5.12
N LEU A 54 10.52 12.35 -4.61
CA LEU A 54 11.05 12.48 -3.25
C LEU A 54 9.98 12.16 -2.19
N PHE A 55 8.77 12.71 -2.34
CA PHE A 55 7.64 12.39 -1.48
C PHE A 55 7.33 10.89 -1.49
N MET A 56 7.21 10.28 -2.67
CA MET A 56 6.90 8.86 -2.81
C MET A 56 8.02 7.97 -2.25
N LYS A 57 9.30 8.30 -2.46
CA LYS A 57 10.45 7.57 -1.89
C LYS A 57 10.33 7.47 -0.35
N ASN A 58 9.98 8.58 0.29
CA ASN A 58 9.78 8.64 1.75
C ASN A 58 8.52 7.87 2.18
N SER A 59 7.40 8.12 1.51
CA SER A 59 6.11 7.45 1.79
C SER A 59 6.19 5.93 1.64
N LEU A 60 6.84 5.43 0.59
CA LEU A 60 7.07 3.98 0.41
C LEU A 60 7.93 3.39 1.52
N SER A 61 8.84 4.17 2.11
CA SER A 61 9.61 3.70 3.27
C SER A 61 8.71 3.46 4.49
N VAL A 62 7.75 4.36 4.74
CA VAL A 62 6.78 4.21 5.83
C VAL A 62 5.83 3.04 5.56
N ILE A 63 5.30 2.95 4.35
CA ILE A 63 4.42 1.84 3.93
C ILE A 63 5.15 0.49 4.05
N SER A 64 6.42 0.42 3.65
CA SER A 64 7.25 -0.79 3.79
C SER A 64 7.36 -1.22 5.26
N THR A 65 7.56 -0.29 6.19
CA THR A 65 7.62 -0.58 7.62
C THR A 65 6.31 -1.18 8.12
N HIS A 66 5.17 -0.56 7.78
CA HIS A 66 3.85 -1.06 8.19
C HIS A 66 3.53 -2.42 7.58
N LEU A 67 3.88 -2.65 6.32
CA LEU A 67 3.66 -3.93 5.64
C LEU A 67 4.52 -5.05 6.25
N LEU A 68 5.80 -4.79 6.51
CA LEU A 68 6.68 -5.76 7.17
C LEU A 68 6.22 -6.05 8.60
N GLN A 69 5.71 -5.04 9.32
CA GLN A 69 5.13 -5.25 10.64
C GLN A 69 3.89 -6.15 10.58
N LEU A 70 3.00 -5.97 9.61
CA LEU A 70 1.84 -6.86 9.42
C LEU A 70 2.27 -8.30 9.13
N ILE A 71 3.23 -8.48 8.21
CA ILE A 71 3.79 -9.81 7.88
C ILE A 71 4.38 -10.46 9.12
N LYS A 72 5.20 -9.72 9.88
CA LYS A 72 5.80 -10.19 11.12
C LYS A 72 4.74 -10.64 12.13
N THR A 73 3.71 -9.82 12.36
CA THR A 73 2.61 -10.14 13.27
C THR A 73 1.88 -11.43 12.88
N LEU A 74 1.61 -11.64 11.58
CA LEU A 74 1.02 -12.88 11.07
C LEU A 74 1.93 -14.10 11.33
N VAL A 75 3.22 -13.97 11.06
CA VAL A 75 4.21 -15.05 11.24
C VAL A 75 4.40 -15.40 12.72
N GLU A 76 4.51 -14.39 13.59
CA GLU A 76 4.66 -14.59 15.03
C GLU A 76 3.42 -15.27 15.62
N ARG A 77 2.23 -14.81 15.23
CA ARG A 77 0.97 -15.45 15.66
C ARG A 77 0.86 -16.88 15.14
N ALA A 78 1.26 -17.13 13.90
CA ALA A 78 1.30 -18.47 13.33
C ALA A 78 2.26 -19.40 14.10
N ALA A 79 3.39 -18.90 14.62
CA ALA A 79 4.29 -19.68 15.45
C ALA A 79 3.66 -20.06 16.80
N ILE A 80 2.97 -19.11 17.44
CA ILE A 80 2.33 -19.32 18.76
C ILE A 80 1.13 -20.28 18.65
N GLU A 81 0.33 -20.16 17.60
CA GLU A 81 -0.93 -20.89 17.42
C GLU A 81 -0.77 -22.15 16.53
N ILE A 82 0.45 -22.65 16.37
CA ILE A 82 0.79 -23.74 15.42
C ILE A 82 -0.05 -25.00 15.58
N ASP A 83 -0.45 -25.35 16.81
CA ASP A 83 -1.20 -26.57 17.13
C ASP A 83 -2.72 -26.43 16.98
N VAL A 84 -3.22 -25.24 16.66
CA VAL A 84 -4.64 -25.05 16.41
C VAL A 84 -4.99 -25.60 15.03
N ILE A 85 -6.02 -26.44 14.97
CA ILE A 85 -6.55 -27.03 13.73
C ILE A 85 -7.99 -26.56 13.54
N PHE A 86 -8.35 -26.30 12.29
CA PHE A 86 -9.72 -25.95 11.88
C PHE A 86 -9.98 -26.46 10.45
N PRO A 87 -11.23 -26.40 9.93
CA PRO A 87 -11.51 -26.81 8.56
C PRO A 87 -10.84 -25.91 7.51
N GLY A 88 -10.19 -26.50 6.52
CA GLY A 88 -9.85 -25.82 5.27
C GLY A 88 -11.04 -25.80 4.32
N TYR A 89 -11.17 -24.73 3.54
CA TYR A 89 -12.35 -24.49 2.70
C TYR A 89 -12.04 -24.47 1.20
N THR A 90 -12.90 -25.10 0.41
CA THR A 90 -12.97 -24.96 -1.06
C THR A 90 -14.43 -24.74 -1.42
N HIS A 91 -14.74 -23.71 -2.23
CA HIS A 91 -16.14 -23.29 -2.49
C HIS A 91 -16.94 -22.95 -1.22
N LEU A 92 -16.24 -22.47 -0.18
CA LEU A 92 -16.79 -22.23 1.16
C LEU A 92 -17.42 -23.49 1.81
N GLN A 93 -17.06 -24.68 1.30
CA GLN A 93 -17.39 -25.98 1.89
C GLN A 93 -16.18 -26.54 2.62
N LYS A 94 -16.40 -27.25 3.73
CA LYS A 94 -15.34 -27.92 4.48
C LYS A 94 -14.71 -29.00 3.60
N ALA A 95 -13.42 -28.89 3.37
CA ALA A 95 -12.65 -29.82 2.53
C ALA A 95 -11.88 -30.82 3.37
N GLN A 96 -10.86 -30.35 4.10
CA GLN A 96 -10.00 -31.18 4.95
C GLN A 96 -9.48 -30.37 6.13
N PRO A 97 -9.05 -31.01 7.24
CA PRO A 97 -8.45 -30.30 8.36
C PRO A 97 -7.14 -29.61 7.95
N ILE A 98 -6.93 -28.37 8.42
CA ILE A 98 -5.67 -27.64 8.26
C ILE A 98 -5.27 -27.00 9.58
N ARG A 99 -3.97 -26.73 9.77
CA ARG A 99 -3.52 -25.89 10.88
C ARG A 99 -3.97 -24.45 10.63
N TRP A 100 -4.47 -23.77 11.66
CA TRP A 100 -4.79 -22.34 11.61
C TRP A 100 -3.58 -21.51 11.17
N SER A 101 -2.39 -21.88 11.64
CA SER A 101 -1.15 -21.25 11.20
C SER A 101 -0.87 -21.39 9.71
N GLN A 102 -1.35 -22.46 9.05
CA GLN A 102 -1.26 -22.58 7.59
C GLN A 102 -2.11 -21.50 6.89
N PHE A 103 -3.29 -21.20 7.45
CA PHE A 103 -4.14 -20.11 6.96
C PHE A 103 -3.46 -18.75 7.13
N LEU A 104 -2.93 -18.45 8.33
CA LEU A 104 -2.21 -17.20 8.59
C LEU A 104 -1.00 -17.02 7.65
N LEU A 105 -0.19 -18.07 7.51
CA LEU A 105 0.99 -18.04 6.65
C LEU A 105 0.63 -17.90 5.16
N SER A 106 -0.53 -18.40 4.72
CA SER A 106 -0.98 -18.22 3.34
C SER A 106 -1.14 -16.74 2.96
N HIS A 107 -1.64 -15.92 3.89
CA HIS A 107 -1.77 -14.48 3.71
C HIS A 107 -0.42 -13.77 3.89
N ALA A 108 0.39 -14.16 4.88
CA ALA A 108 1.73 -13.60 5.06
C ALA A 108 2.63 -13.77 3.82
N VAL A 109 2.55 -14.93 3.16
CA VAL A 109 3.31 -15.21 1.92
C VAL A 109 2.82 -14.33 0.77
N ALA A 110 1.52 -14.06 0.66
CA ALA A 110 0.99 -13.14 -0.35
C ALA A 110 1.50 -11.71 -0.13
N LEU A 111 1.42 -11.22 1.11
CA LEU A 111 1.89 -9.89 1.49
C LEU A 111 3.41 -9.73 1.33
N THR A 112 4.19 -10.81 1.49
CA THR A 112 5.63 -10.79 1.24
C THR A 112 5.94 -10.51 -0.24
N ARG A 113 5.14 -11.06 -1.17
CA ARG A 113 5.27 -10.72 -2.60
C ARG A 113 4.89 -9.27 -2.89
N ASP A 114 3.91 -8.71 -2.17
CA ASP A 114 3.59 -7.29 -2.30
C ASP A 114 4.74 -6.41 -1.80
N SER A 115 5.41 -6.83 -0.72
CA SER A 115 6.61 -6.14 -0.21
C SER A 115 7.77 -6.19 -1.19
N GLU A 116 7.98 -7.31 -1.89
CA GLU A 116 8.97 -7.44 -2.96
C GLU A 116 8.67 -6.45 -4.09
N ARG A 117 7.42 -6.40 -4.55
CA ARG A 117 6.98 -5.44 -5.60
C ARG A 117 7.16 -3.99 -5.18
N LEU A 118 6.87 -3.66 -3.93
CA LEU A 118 7.10 -2.32 -3.40
C LEU A 118 8.58 -1.91 -3.51
N GLY A 119 9.49 -2.85 -3.22
CA GLY A 119 10.93 -2.66 -3.38
C GLY A 119 11.36 -2.45 -4.84
N GLU A 120 10.76 -3.18 -5.78
CA GLU A 120 11.00 -3.02 -7.21
C GLU A 120 10.57 -1.64 -7.72
N VAL A 121 9.36 -1.20 -7.35
CA VAL A 121 8.83 0.13 -7.71
C VAL A 121 9.67 1.24 -7.08
N LYS A 122 10.09 1.08 -5.82
CA LYS A 122 10.95 2.06 -5.13
C LYS A 122 12.27 2.30 -5.88
N LYS A 123 12.85 1.28 -6.53
CA LYS A 123 14.07 1.45 -7.33
C LYS A 123 13.86 2.39 -8.51
N ARG A 124 12.73 2.29 -9.21
CA ARG A 124 12.40 3.16 -10.37
C ARG A 124 11.92 4.55 -9.95
N ILE A 125 11.30 4.68 -8.78
CA ILE A 125 11.05 5.99 -8.14
C ILE A 125 12.37 6.70 -7.80
N ASN A 126 13.40 5.96 -7.39
CA ASN A 126 14.67 6.52 -6.94
C ASN A 126 15.62 6.93 -8.09
N VAL A 127 15.07 7.56 -9.13
CA VAL A 127 15.79 8.11 -10.28
C VAL A 127 15.50 9.61 -10.38
N LEU A 128 16.54 10.46 -10.30
CA LEU A 128 16.44 11.91 -10.30
C LEU A 128 15.94 12.43 -11.66
N PRO A 129 14.82 13.16 -11.72
CA PRO A 129 14.38 13.84 -12.93
C PRO A 129 14.84 15.31 -13.03
N LEU A 130 15.26 15.94 -11.92
CA LEU A 130 15.74 17.32 -11.89
C LEU A 130 16.91 17.56 -12.85
N GLY A 131 16.91 18.71 -13.51
CA GLY A 131 17.87 19.03 -14.57
C GLY A 131 17.40 18.62 -15.96
N SER A 132 16.15 18.14 -16.10
CA SER A 132 15.49 17.90 -17.39
C SER A 132 14.89 19.17 -17.99
N GLY A 133 14.81 20.26 -17.19
CA GLY A 133 14.26 21.53 -17.64
C GLY A 133 12.80 21.39 -18.07
N ALA A 134 12.39 22.18 -19.06
CA ALA A 134 11.00 22.12 -19.55
C ALA A 134 10.71 20.86 -20.38
N LEU A 135 11.69 20.40 -21.17
CA LEU A 135 11.63 19.19 -22.00
C LEU A 135 12.97 18.74 -22.57
N ALA A 136 13.90 19.67 -22.86
CA ALA A 136 15.11 19.41 -23.65
C ALA A 136 16.41 19.38 -22.82
N GLY A 137 16.30 19.24 -21.50
CA GLY A 137 17.42 19.31 -20.58
C GLY A 137 17.61 20.70 -19.97
N ASN A 138 18.51 20.78 -19.01
CA ASN A 138 18.94 22.05 -18.44
C ASN A 138 19.88 22.78 -19.42
N PRO A 139 19.64 24.06 -19.74
CA PRO A 139 20.41 24.79 -20.76
C PRO A 139 21.72 25.41 -20.25
N LEU A 140 22.09 25.18 -18.99
CA LEU A 140 23.21 25.87 -18.31
C LEU A 140 24.25 24.88 -17.76
N GLU A 141 24.33 23.68 -18.34
CA GLU A 141 25.29 22.64 -17.96
C GLU A 141 25.29 22.35 -16.45
N ILE A 142 24.10 22.37 -15.81
CA ILE A 142 23.99 22.05 -14.39
C ILE A 142 24.52 20.65 -14.11
N ASP A 143 25.30 20.51 -13.04
CA ASP A 143 25.81 19.21 -12.61
C ASP A 143 24.67 18.36 -12.02
N ARG A 144 24.14 17.44 -12.84
CA ARG A 144 23.08 16.53 -12.40
C ARG A 144 23.58 15.44 -11.44
N GLU A 145 24.87 15.13 -11.44
CA GLU A 145 25.44 14.16 -10.50
C GLU A 145 25.54 14.78 -9.11
N LEU A 146 25.90 16.07 -9.02
CA LEU A 146 25.79 16.84 -7.79
C LEU A 146 24.34 16.84 -7.26
N LEU A 147 23.37 17.19 -8.10
CA LEU A 147 21.95 17.18 -7.70
C LEU A 147 21.47 15.80 -7.23
N ARG A 148 21.93 14.73 -7.90
CA ARG A 148 21.61 13.34 -7.53
C ARG A 148 22.14 13.03 -6.14
N SER A 149 23.39 13.40 -5.87
CA SER A 149 24.03 13.19 -4.57
C SER A 149 23.35 13.99 -3.47
N GLU A 150 23.09 15.29 -3.67
CA GLU A 150 22.46 16.18 -2.68
C GLU A 150 21.05 15.74 -2.31
N LEU A 151 20.29 15.21 -3.27
CA LEU A 151 18.92 14.74 -3.07
C LEU A 151 18.83 13.22 -2.80
N ASP A 152 19.97 12.54 -2.66
CA ASP A 152 20.09 11.10 -2.37
C ASP A 152 19.32 10.20 -3.37
N PHE A 153 19.30 10.54 -4.66
CA PHE A 153 18.76 9.67 -5.69
C PHE A 153 19.75 8.57 -6.07
N ALA A 154 19.31 7.38 -6.49
CA ALA A 154 20.23 6.29 -6.86
C ALA A 154 20.90 6.52 -8.23
N SER A 155 20.19 7.15 -9.16
CA SER A 155 20.70 7.48 -10.50
C SER A 155 19.97 8.70 -11.06
N ILE A 156 20.36 9.14 -12.26
CA ILE A 156 19.72 10.23 -13.00
C ILE A 156 18.85 9.69 -14.14
N SER A 157 17.80 10.42 -14.51
CA SER A 157 16.99 10.11 -15.69
C SER A 157 17.82 10.22 -16.97
N LEU A 158 17.56 9.32 -17.92
CA LEU A 158 18.35 9.19 -19.15
C LEU A 158 17.93 10.17 -20.25
N ASN A 159 16.64 10.52 -20.30
CA ASN A 159 16.08 11.40 -21.31
C ASN A 159 15.19 12.47 -20.66
N SER A 160 15.34 13.71 -21.07
CA SER A 160 14.64 14.84 -20.46
C SER A 160 13.15 14.91 -20.84
N MET A 161 12.79 14.50 -22.06
CA MET A 161 11.39 14.49 -22.48
C MET A 161 10.61 13.44 -21.69
N ASP A 162 11.16 12.22 -21.62
CA ASP A 162 10.64 11.14 -20.79
C ASP A 162 10.49 11.58 -19.33
N ALA A 163 11.56 12.08 -18.71
CA ALA A 163 11.59 12.43 -17.29
C ALA A 163 10.52 13.44 -16.85
N VAL A 164 10.07 14.32 -17.75
CA VAL A 164 9.02 15.31 -17.45
C VAL A 164 7.62 14.84 -17.83
N SER A 165 7.49 13.90 -18.77
CA SER A 165 6.20 13.40 -19.26
C SER A 165 5.73 12.10 -18.60
N GLU A 166 6.65 11.23 -18.20
CA GLU A 166 6.32 9.90 -17.68
C GLU A 166 5.65 9.98 -16.30
N ARG A 167 4.73 9.05 -16.06
CA ARG A 167 4.10 8.80 -14.74
C ARG A 167 4.03 7.30 -14.46
N ASP A 168 4.98 6.55 -15.01
CA ASP A 168 5.08 5.10 -14.83
C ASP A 168 5.22 4.77 -13.35
N PHE A 169 6.05 5.54 -12.64
CA PHE A 169 6.23 5.36 -11.20
C PHE A 169 4.93 5.53 -10.38
N VAL A 170 3.99 6.35 -10.87
CA VAL A 170 2.65 6.50 -10.26
C VAL A 170 1.79 5.28 -10.58
N VAL A 171 1.72 4.86 -11.85
CA VAL A 171 0.95 3.70 -12.29
C VAL A 171 1.42 2.42 -11.60
N GLU A 172 2.73 2.21 -11.53
CA GLU A 172 3.33 1.04 -10.90
C GLU A 172 3.02 1.01 -9.40
N PHE A 173 3.18 2.15 -8.69
CA PHE A 173 2.80 2.25 -7.29
C PHE A 173 1.32 1.91 -7.07
N LEU A 174 0.42 2.48 -7.86
CA LEU A 174 -1.02 2.25 -7.77
C LEU A 174 -1.38 0.79 -8.11
N SER A 175 -0.64 0.14 -9.00
CA SER A 175 -0.82 -1.27 -9.35
C SER A 175 -0.43 -2.18 -8.18
N VAL A 176 0.73 -1.94 -7.56
CA VAL A 176 1.17 -2.67 -6.36
C VAL A 176 0.21 -2.44 -5.19
N ALA A 177 -0.20 -1.18 -4.97
CA ALA A 177 -1.18 -0.82 -3.95
C ALA A 177 -2.53 -1.54 -4.16
N THR A 178 -2.99 -1.63 -5.40
CA THR A 178 -4.25 -2.33 -5.74
C THR A 178 -4.13 -3.82 -5.42
N LEU A 179 -3.05 -4.48 -5.84
CA LEU A 179 -2.88 -5.90 -5.60
C LEU A 179 -2.73 -6.23 -4.11
N LEU A 180 -2.00 -5.39 -3.36
CA LEU A 180 -1.94 -5.46 -1.90
C LEU A 180 -3.34 -5.38 -1.28
N MET A 181 -4.18 -4.45 -1.74
CA MET A 181 -5.54 -4.33 -1.24
C MET A 181 -6.43 -5.52 -1.62
N ILE A 182 -6.18 -6.21 -2.74
CA ILE A 182 -6.87 -7.47 -3.08
C ILE A 182 -6.52 -8.58 -2.08
N HIS A 183 -5.24 -8.71 -1.69
CA HIS A 183 -4.85 -9.66 -0.66
C HIS A 183 -5.47 -9.32 0.70
N LEU A 184 -5.48 -8.03 1.08
CA LEU A 184 -6.12 -7.58 2.32
C LEU A 184 -7.64 -7.73 2.30
N SER A 185 -8.30 -7.52 1.15
CA SER A 185 -9.75 -7.74 1.03
C SER A 185 -10.11 -9.20 1.18
N LYS A 186 -9.28 -10.11 0.66
CA LYS A 186 -9.46 -11.55 0.85
C LYS A 186 -9.32 -11.94 2.33
N MET A 187 -8.26 -11.48 3.00
CA MET A 187 -8.08 -11.74 4.44
C MET A 187 -9.24 -11.15 5.26
N ALA A 188 -9.72 -9.96 4.91
CA ALA A 188 -10.88 -9.36 5.56
C ALA A 188 -12.15 -10.20 5.37
N GLU A 189 -12.41 -10.70 4.16
CA GLU A 189 -13.53 -11.60 3.88
C GLU A 189 -13.50 -12.86 4.76
N ASP A 190 -12.35 -13.55 4.79
CA ASP A 190 -12.17 -14.76 5.58
C ASP A 190 -12.46 -14.48 7.07
N LEU A 191 -11.90 -13.40 7.62
CA LEU A 191 -12.07 -13.05 9.02
C LEU A 191 -13.49 -12.56 9.37
N ILE A 192 -14.16 -11.86 8.44
CA ILE A 192 -15.57 -11.48 8.61
C ILE A 192 -16.42 -12.74 8.74
N ILE A 193 -16.28 -13.69 7.80
CA ILE A 193 -17.01 -14.96 7.82
C ILE A 193 -16.69 -15.76 9.08
N TYR A 194 -15.42 -15.86 9.47
CA TYR A 194 -15.01 -16.62 10.66
C TYR A 194 -15.46 -15.99 11.99
N SER A 195 -15.79 -14.70 11.97
CA SER A 195 -16.31 -13.96 13.12
C SER A 195 -17.83 -14.03 13.30
N THR A 196 -18.58 -14.58 12.33
CA THR A 196 -20.04 -14.68 12.47
C THR A 196 -20.43 -15.69 13.54
N SER A 197 -21.67 -15.63 14.02
CA SER A 197 -22.20 -16.61 14.97
C SER A 197 -22.28 -18.03 14.40
N GLU A 198 -22.45 -18.18 13.09
CA GLU A 198 -22.56 -19.47 12.40
C GLU A 198 -21.24 -20.22 12.37
N PHE A 199 -20.12 -19.51 12.18
CA PHE A 199 -18.78 -20.10 12.23
C PHE A 199 -18.22 -20.08 13.65
N GLY A 200 -18.24 -18.91 14.29
CA GLY A 200 -17.81 -18.73 15.68
C GLY A 200 -16.35 -19.10 15.93
N PHE A 201 -15.48 -18.98 14.93
CA PHE A 201 -14.07 -19.37 15.05
C PHE A 201 -13.23 -18.30 15.72
N LEU A 202 -13.61 -17.04 15.61
CA LEU A 202 -12.86 -15.94 16.20
C LEU A 202 -13.77 -14.79 16.63
N THR A 203 -13.22 -13.88 17.40
CA THR A 203 -13.87 -12.66 17.85
C THR A 203 -12.86 -11.53 17.81
N LEU A 204 -13.26 -10.41 17.21
CA LEU A 204 -12.43 -9.20 17.18
C LEU A 204 -12.43 -8.53 18.56
N SER A 205 -11.33 -7.86 18.89
CA SER A 205 -11.26 -7.00 20.07
C SER A 205 -12.14 -5.75 19.89
N ASP A 206 -12.64 -5.19 20.99
CA ASP A 206 -13.52 -4.00 20.96
C ASP A 206 -12.90 -2.79 20.25
N ALA A 207 -11.57 -2.67 20.27
CA ALA A 207 -10.86 -1.59 19.57
C ALA A 207 -11.05 -1.60 18.03
N TYR A 208 -11.44 -2.76 17.47
CA TYR A 208 -11.57 -2.98 16.03
C TYR A 208 -12.95 -3.53 15.63
N SER A 209 -13.94 -3.43 16.51
CA SER A 209 -15.31 -3.86 16.25
C SER A 209 -16.30 -2.95 16.94
N THR A 210 -17.44 -2.68 16.32
CA THR A 210 -18.54 -1.94 16.98
C THR A 210 -19.53 -2.92 17.63
N GLY A 211 -19.98 -2.62 18.84
CA GLY A 211 -21.03 -3.38 19.54
C GLY A 211 -22.41 -2.76 19.45
N SER A 212 -23.43 -3.48 19.90
CA SER A 212 -24.77 -2.93 20.17
C SER A 212 -25.04 -2.95 21.67
N SER A 213 -25.55 -1.85 22.23
CA SER A 213 -25.92 -1.77 23.66
C SER A 213 -27.03 -2.75 24.04
N LEU A 214 -27.87 -3.16 23.07
CA LEU A 214 -28.95 -4.14 23.27
C LEU A 214 -28.49 -5.59 23.12
N MET A 215 -27.35 -5.82 22.44
CA MET A 215 -26.83 -7.16 22.14
C MET A 215 -25.34 -7.20 22.43
N PRO A 216 -24.94 -7.38 23.71
CA PRO A 216 -23.54 -7.26 24.13
C PRO A 216 -22.59 -8.27 23.46
N GLN A 217 -23.12 -9.41 23.02
CA GLN A 217 -22.37 -10.44 22.28
C GLN A 217 -22.17 -10.11 20.78
N LYS A 218 -22.95 -9.19 20.20
CA LYS A 218 -22.87 -8.87 18.77
C LYS A 218 -21.73 -7.88 18.53
N LYS A 219 -20.66 -8.36 17.87
CA LYS A 219 -19.55 -7.53 17.42
C LYS A 219 -19.56 -7.42 15.89
N ASN A 220 -19.68 -6.20 15.40
CA ASN A 220 -19.63 -5.88 13.97
C ASN A 220 -18.16 -5.76 13.55
N PRO A 221 -17.75 -6.34 12.41
CA PRO A 221 -16.36 -6.30 11.96
C PRO A 221 -16.04 -5.03 11.14
N ASP A 222 -16.41 -3.85 11.64
CA ASP A 222 -16.29 -2.56 10.92
C ASP A 222 -14.87 -2.33 10.37
N SER A 223 -13.84 -2.69 11.16
CA SER A 223 -12.44 -2.57 10.74
C SER A 223 -12.14 -3.36 9.45
N LEU A 224 -12.63 -4.60 9.37
CA LEU A 224 -12.44 -5.48 8.22
C LEU A 224 -13.29 -5.03 7.03
N GLU A 225 -14.53 -4.57 7.28
CA GLU A 225 -15.38 -4.01 6.24
C GLU A 225 -14.76 -2.76 5.61
N LEU A 226 -14.17 -1.88 6.43
CA LEU A 226 -13.42 -0.72 5.96
C LEU A 226 -12.22 -1.15 5.12
N ILE A 227 -11.39 -2.09 5.59
CA ILE A 227 -10.25 -2.62 4.82
C ILE A 227 -10.71 -3.15 3.46
N ARG A 228 -11.76 -3.99 3.45
CA ARG A 228 -12.32 -4.57 2.21
C ARG A 228 -12.81 -3.50 1.25
N SER A 229 -13.51 -2.46 1.75
CA SER A 229 -14.03 -1.36 0.92
C SER A 229 -12.93 -0.53 0.26
N LYS A 230 -11.76 -0.39 0.91
CA LYS A 230 -10.63 0.40 0.38
C LYS A 230 -10.00 -0.21 -0.86
N ALA A 231 -10.20 -1.50 -1.13
CA ALA A 231 -9.75 -2.11 -2.39
C ALA A 231 -10.37 -1.43 -3.61
N GLY A 232 -11.67 -1.12 -3.57
CA GLY A 232 -12.34 -0.37 -4.63
C GLY A 232 -11.84 1.07 -4.76
N ARG A 233 -11.57 1.74 -3.63
CA ARG A 233 -11.03 3.12 -3.62
C ARG A 233 -9.65 3.18 -4.29
N VAL A 234 -8.73 2.29 -3.90
CA VAL A 234 -7.37 2.26 -4.46
C VAL A 234 -7.39 1.86 -5.94
N PHE A 235 -8.18 0.85 -6.31
CA PHE A 235 -8.36 0.46 -7.71
C PHE A 235 -8.90 1.63 -8.58
N GLY A 236 -9.85 2.41 -8.06
CA GLY A 236 -10.38 3.58 -8.76
C GLY A 236 -9.30 4.60 -9.12
N ARG A 237 -8.30 4.80 -8.25
CA ARG A 237 -7.16 5.68 -8.54
C ARG A 237 -6.27 5.13 -9.65
N LEU A 238 -6.00 3.82 -9.64
CA LEU A 238 -5.26 3.18 -10.73
C LEU A 238 -5.98 3.34 -12.06
N ALA A 239 -7.29 3.05 -12.10
CA ALA A 239 -8.09 3.17 -13.30
C ALA A 239 -8.11 4.61 -13.85
N ALA A 240 -8.22 5.60 -12.96
CA ALA A 240 -8.19 7.02 -13.34
C ALA A 240 -6.86 7.41 -13.99
N ILE A 241 -5.71 7.11 -13.35
CA ILE A 241 -4.40 7.50 -13.89
C ILE A 241 -4.09 6.79 -15.22
N LEU A 242 -4.43 5.50 -15.34
CA LEU A 242 -4.28 4.80 -16.63
C LEU A 242 -5.08 5.50 -17.74
N MET A 243 -6.29 5.98 -17.44
CA MET A 243 -7.12 6.69 -18.41
C MET A 243 -6.58 8.10 -18.72
N VAL A 244 -6.09 8.83 -17.73
CA VAL A 244 -5.45 10.14 -17.91
C VAL A 244 -4.27 10.03 -18.87
N LEU A 245 -3.42 9.02 -18.71
CA LEU A 245 -2.20 8.86 -19.52
C LEU A 245 -2.45 8.32 -20.94
N LYS A 246 -3.57 7.62 -21.16
CA LYS A 246 -3.83 6.92 -22.42
C LYS A 246 -3.89 7.90 -23.58
N GLY A 247 -2.92 7.79 -24.49
CA GLY A 247 -2.91 8.55 -25.74
C GLY A 247 -2.55 10.03 -25.59
N LEU A 248 -1.99 10.45 -24.44
CA LEU A 248 -1.43 11.79 -24.32
C LEU A 248 -0.29 11.98 -25.34
N PRO A 249 -0.25 13.12 -26.07
CA PRO A 249 0.88 13.44 -26.91
C PRO A 249 2.08 13.83 -26.04
N SER A 250 3.30 13.61 -26.52
CA SER A 250 4.48 14.19 -25.87
C SER A 250 4.40 15.73 -25.88
N THR A 251 4.86 16.45 -24.87
CA THR A 251 5.70 16.00 -23.74
C THR A 251 4.99 16.21 -22.39
N TYR A 252 5.03 17.41 -21.80
CA TYR A 252 4.24 17.75 -20.62
C TYR A 252 2.86 18.27 -21.04
N ASN A 253 1.80 17.76 -20.42
CA ASN A 253 0.44 18.27 -20.54
C ASN A 253 -0.13 18.51 -19.14
N LYS A 254 -1.07 19.47 -19.01
CA LYS A 254 -1.66 19.84 -17.71
C LYS A 254 -2.42 18.66 -17.08
N ASP A 255 -2.90 17.72 -17.90
CA ASP A 255 -3.49 16.43 -17.52
C ASP A 255 -2.65 15.67 -16.47
N LEU A 256 -1.32 15.81 -16.54
CA LEU A 256 -0.39 15.16 -15.61
C LEU A 256 -0.48 15.71 -14.17
N GLN A 257 -1.32 16.72 -13.90
CA GLN A 257 -1.54 17.22 -12.54
C GLN A 257 -2.45 16.33 -11.69
N GLU A 258 -3.24 15.45 -12.31
CA GLU A 258 -4.13 14.49 -11.62
C GLU A 258 -3.36 13.43 -10.81
N ASP A 259 -2.03 13.34 -11.00
CA ASP A 259 -1.15 12.37 -10.33
C ASP A 259 -1.15 12.50 -8.80
N LYS A 260 -1.11 13.72 -8.27
CA LYS A 260 -0.89 14.02 -6.85
C LYS A 260 -2.02 13.51 -5.97
N GLU A 261 -3.27 13.85 -6.31
CA GLU A 261 -4.43 13.45 -5.50
C GLU A 261 -4.58 11.92 -5.46
N ALA A 262 -4.29 11.24 -6.58
CA ALA A 262 -4.29 9.79 -6.64
C ALA A 262 -3.20 9.19 -5.73
N VAL A 263 -1.98 9.72 -5.78
CA VAL A 263 -0.87 9.25 -4.93
C VAL A 263 -1.14 9.51 -3.46
N PHE A 264 -1.54 10.73 -3.09
CA PHE A 264 -1.76 11.13 -1.69
C PHE A 264 -2.85 10.28 -1.04
N ASP A 265 -3.99 10.12 -1.72
CA ASP A 265 -5.10 9.31 -1.22
C ASP A 265 -4.70 7.86 -0.96
N VAL A 266 -3.93 7.26 -1.87
CA VAL A 266 -3.48 5.87 -1.73
C VAL A 266 -2.40 5.72 -0.67
N VAL A 267 -1.47 6.67 -0.55
CA VAL A 267 -0.47 6.67 0.53
C VAL A 267 -1.14 6.70 1.90
N ASP A 268 -2.09 7.62 2.11
CA ASP A 268 -2.82 7.74 3.38
C ASP A 268 -3.67 6.50 3.66
N THR A 269 -4.35 5.98 2.63
CA THR A 269 -5.15 4.76 2.72
C THR A 269 -4.30 3.57 3.14
N LEU A 270 -3.17 3.31 2.49
CA LEU A 270 -2.31 2.18 2.82
C LEU A 270 -1.70 2.31 4.22
N ASN A 271 -1.27 3.52 4.60
CA ASN A 271 -0.74 3.76 5.95
C ASN A 271 -1.76 3.43 7.04
N ALA A 272 -3.02 3.85 6.87
CA ALA A 272 -4.06 3.55 7.84
C ALA A 272 -4.44 2.06 7.82
N VAL A 273 -4.68 1.50 6.64
CA VAL A 273 -5.17 0.12 6.47
C VAL A 273 -4.18 -0.90 7.02
N LEU A 274 -2.88 -0.76 6.74
CA LEU A 274 -1.87 -1.72 7.19
C LEU A 274 -1.74 -1.75 8.72
N GLN A 275 -1.85 -0.59 9.37
CA GLN A 275 -1.83 -0.51 10.83
C GLN A 275 -3.10 -1.09 11.45
N VAL A 276 -4.28 -0.82 10.89
CA VAL A 276 -5.55 -1.42 11.35
C VAL A 276 -5.51 -2.94 11.17
N ALA A 277 -5.05 -3.44 10.02
CA ALA A 277 -4.91 -4.86 9.78
C ALA A 277 -3.95 -5.52 10.78
N THR A 278 -2.83 -4.85 11.08
CA THR A 278 -1.87 -5.31 12.11
C THR A 278 -2.55 -5.40 13.47
N GLY A 279 -3.29 -4.35 13.85
CA GLY A 279 -4.08 -4.31 15.07
C GLY A 279 -5.05 -5.47 15.18
N VAL A 280 -5.90 -5.65 14.17
CA VAL A 280 -6.88 -6.75 14.09
C VAL A 280 -6.21 -8.11 14.28
N ILE A 281 -5.15 -8.40 13.52
CA ILE A 281 -4.45 -9.70 13.61
C ILE A 281 -3.76 -9.86 14.97
N SER A 282 -3.24 -8.79 15.57
CA SER A 282 -2.55 -8.88 16.85
C SER A 282 -3.49 -9.09 18.05
N THR A 283 -4.74 -8.62 17.97
CA THR A 283 -5.66 -8.59 19.13
C THR A 283 -6.87 -9.51 19.01
N LEU A 284 -7.20 -10.03 17.83
CA LEU A 284 -8.33 -10.97 17.69
C LEU A 284 -8.14 -12.19 18.59
N GLN A 285 -9.23 -12.78 19.05
CA GLN A 285 -9.22 -13.98 19.89
C GLN A 285 -9.83 -15.13 19.10
N ILE A 286 -9.13 -16.25 19.04
CA ILE A 286 -9.64 -17.47 18.41
C ILE A 286 -10.39 -18.33 19.43
N ASN A 287 -11.43 -19.03 18.98
CA ASN A 287 -12.14 -20.04 19.75
C ASN A 287 -11.66 -21.43 19.30
N LYS A 288 -10.62 -21.93 19.97
CA LYS A 288 -10.01 -23.24 19.67
C LYS A 288 -11.04 -24.38 19.74
N GLU A 289 -11.95 -24.32 20.70
CA GLU A 289 -12.99 -25.32 20.88
C GLU A 289 -13.96 -25.37 19.70
N ASN A 290 -14.44 -24.22 19.21
CA ASN A 290 -15.32 -24.16 18.05
C ASN A 290 -14.59 -24.57 16.76
N MET A 291 -13.33 -24.15 16.59
CA MET A 291 -12.49 -24.55 15.46
C MET A 291 -12.31 -26.08 15.41
N GLU A 292 -12.04 -26.71 16.55
CA GLU A 292 -11.90 -28.16 16.67
C GLU A 292 -13.23 -28.89 16.47
N LYS A 293 -14.32 -28.42 17.10
CA LYS A 293 -15.68 -28.98 16.91
C LYS A 293 -16.18 -28.90 15.47
N ALA A 294 -15.66 -27.98 14.68
CA ALA A 294 -16.03 -27.87 13.27
C ALA A 294 -15.40 -28.95 12.38
N LEU A 295 -14.42 -29.71 12.89
CA LEU A 295 -13.86 -30.88 12.22
C LEU A 295 -14.83 -32.06 12.35
N SER A 296 -15.02 -32.82 11.27
CA SER A 296 -15.92 -33.97 11.26
C SER A 296 -15.29 -35.20 10.61
N PRO A 297 -15.71 -36.43 10.99
CA PRO A 297 -15.14 -37.67 10.43
C PRO A 297 -15.22 -37.77 8.90
N GLU A 298 -16.24 -37.17 8.28
CA GLU A 298 -16.44 -37.19 6.83
C GLU A 298 -15.25 -36.57 6.07
N MET A 299 -14.60 -35.57 6.68
CA MET A 299 -13.43 -34.89 6.12
C MET A 299 -12.20 -35.82 6.02
N LEU A 300 -12.18 -36.94 6.77
CA LEU A 300 -11.08 -37.91 6.80
C LEU A 300 -11.27 -39.07 5.80
N SER A 301 -12.36 -39.07 5.02
CA SER A 301 -12.59 -40.08 3.99
C SER A 301 -11.46 -40.12 2.94
N THR A 302 -10.92 -38.95 2.58
CA THR A 302 -9.74 -38.83 1.71
C THR A 302 -8.49 -39.43 2.35
N ASP A 303 -8.30 -39.25 3.67
CA ASP A 303 -7.16 -39.83 4.39
C ASP A 303 -7.23 -41.36 4.44
N LEU A 304 -8.43 -41.93 4.55
CA LEU A 304 -8.63 -43.37 4.49
C LEU A 304 -8.26 -43.94 3.11
N ALA A 305 -8.60 -43.23 2.03
CA ALA A 305 -8.13 -43.59 0.69
C ALA A 305 -6.60 -43.49 0.59
N LEU A 306 -5.99 -42.42 1.11
CA LEU A 306 -4.54 -42.25 1.13
C LEU A 306 -3.82 -43.33 1.97
N TYR A 307 -4.46 -43.84 3.03
CA TYR A 307 -3.95 -44.98 3.77
C TYR A 307 -3.82 -46.22 2.89
N LEU A 308 -4.85 -46.55 2.10
CA LEU A 308 -4.82 -47.69 1.17
C LEU A 308 -3.78 -47.51 0.06
N VAL A 309 -3.65 -46.28 -0.46
CA VAL A 309 -2.62 -45.94 -1.46
C VAL A 309 -1.22 -46.21 -0.91
N ARG A 310 -0.94 -45.81 0.34
CA ARG A 310 0.34 -46.12 1.01
C ARG A 310 0.57 -47.62 1.23
N LYS A 311 -0.47 -48.45 1.17
CA LYS A 311 -0.41 -49.91 1.24
C LYS A 311 -0.33 -50.59 -0.14
N GLY A 312 -0.20 -49.80 -1.23
CA GLY A 312 -0.04 -50.31 -2.58
C GLY A 312 -1.34 -50.53 -3.36
N VAL A 313 -2.49 -50.10 -2.81
CA VAL A 313 -3.77 -50.13 -3.54
C VAL A 313 -3.79 -48.96 -4.55
N SER A 314 -4.18 -49.25 -5.79
CA SER A 314 -4.40 -48.21 -6.80
C SER A 314 -5.50 -47.25 -6.34
N ILE A 315 -5.38 -45.96 -6.68
CA ILE A 315 -6.36 -44.93 -6.32
C ILE A 315 -7.67 -45.01 -7.15
N ARG A 316 -7.77 -46.01 -8.03
CA ARG A 316 -8.91 -46.31 -8.90
C ARG A 316 -9.29 -47.77 -8.75
#